data_AF-A0A948LXS4-F1
#
_entry.id   AF-A0A948LXS4-F1
#
_cell.length_a   1.000
_cell.length_b   1.000
_cell.length_c   1.000
_cell.angle_alpha   90.00
_cell.angle_beta   90.00
_cell.angle_gamma   90.00
#
_symmetry.space_group_name_H-M   'P 1'
#
loop_
_entity.id
_entity.type
_entity.pdbx_description
1 polymer ?
#
loop_
_entity_poly.entity_id
_entity_poly.type
_entity_poly.pdbx_seq_one_letter_code
_entity_poly.pdbx_strand_id
1 'polypeptide(L)'
;MSDLKNAWNSAPQVFEPLQKAAFSSRVGYGFVGEPQPRGVLVIEDGMASSTLSGTSIGEVDWDLRATEDNWKNWIENGFSLYNLGIAFATHQLQFQKGDYAQMLKNPLLSRPFVRHFELFENIQTYQTNSGLLYRLGLKKKKGVIEADNSGQRSGLDLLEAIQAHLKWKTRFQNAISGESKEKFSPEEAYIDTGCSLGKWIHSPFSEIFHDQPHFEDLKKTHVEFHKIAGDIVIKIQSGSKESLDQSMDEFNRISRSLIRDLHELAKFM
;
A
#
# COMPACT_ATOMS: atom_id res chain seq x y z
N MET A 1 20.66 3.11 0.69
CA MET A 1 20.88 3.90 -0.55
C MET A 1 21.30 2.99 -1.70
N SER A 2 22.32 2.16 -1.53
CA SER A 2 22.68 1.09 -2.48
C SER A 2 21.47 0.23 -2.89
N ASP A 3 20.59 -0.01 -1.93
CA ASP A 3 19.34 -0.78 -2.04
C ASP A 3 18.31 -0.09 -2.95
N LEU A 4 18.24 1.26 -2.90
CA LEU A 4 17.41 2.06 -3.81
C LEU A 4 17.94 1.95 -5.24
N LYS A 5 19.26 2.06 -5.44
CA LYS A 5 19.89 1.81 -6.75
C LYS A 5 19.57 0.40 -7.27
N ASN A 6 19.64 -0.61 -6.40
CA ASN A 6 19.36 -1.99 -6.79
C ASN A 6 17.88 -2.19 -7.13
N ALA A 7 16.96 -1.63 -6.33
CA ALA A 7 15.52 -1.69 -6.59
C ALA A 7 15.15 -0.95 -7.89
N TRP A 8 15.75 0.22 -8.15
CA TRP A 8 15.58 1.00 -9.38
C TRP A 8 15.96 0.19 -10.61
N ASN A 9 17.17 -0.37 -10.63
CA ASN A 9 17.68 -1.16 -11.76
C ASN A 9 17.01 -2.54 -11.87
N SER A 10 16.18 -2.93 -10.90
CA SER A 10 15.37 -4.15 -10.90
C SER A 10 13.90 -3.90 -11.30
N ALA A 11 13.55 -2.65 -11.65
CA ALA A 11 12.19 -2.22 -11.95
C ALA A 11 12.07 -1.63 -13.38
N PRO A 12 11.84 -2.46 -14.41
CA PRO A 12 11.73 -2.00 -15.81
C PRO A 12 10.69 -0.89 -16.02
N GLN A 13 9.61 -0.91 -15.23
CA GLN A 13 8.56 0.11 -15.23
C GLN A 13 9.00 1.49 -14.71
N VAL A 14 10.22 1.61 -14.19
CA VAL A 14 10.90 2.84 -13.76
C VAL A 14 12.01 3.24 -14.73
N PHE A 15 12.93 2.32 -15.06
CA PHE A 15 14.13 2.67 -15.83
C PHE A 15 13.92 2.68 -17.36
N GLU A 16 13.13 1.77 -17.94
CA GLU A 16 12.95 1.73 -19.40
C GLU A 16 12.38 3.03 -20.01
N PRO A 17 11.38 3.71 -19.40
CA PRO A 17 10.87 4.98 -19.92
C PRO A 17 11.92 6.10 -19.90
N LEU A 18 12.87 6.03 -18.96
CA LEU A 18 13.95 7.02 -18.80
C LEU A 18 15.12 6.75 -19.75
N GLN A 19 15.46 5.47 -19.98
CA GLN A 19 16.39 5.06 -21.06
C GLN A 19 15.88 5.51 -22.43
N LYS A 20 14.60 5.30 -22.72
CA LYS A 20 13.95 5.77 -23.96
C LYS A 20 13.95 7.30 -24.12
N ALA A 21 14.30 8.05 -23.07
CA ALA A 21 14.47 9.50 -23.05
C ALA A 21 15.94 9.95 -22.84
N ALA A 22 16.92 9.03 -22.81
CA ALA A 22 18.32 9.27 -22.47
C ALA A 22 18.53 10.07 -21.14
N PHE A 23 17.60 9.91 -20.20
CA PHE A 23 17.50 10.79 -19.03
C PHE A 23 18.63 10.53 -18.02
N SER A 24 19.40 11.57 -17.72
CA SER A 24 20.43 11.54 -16.66
C SER A 24 20.14 12.64 -15.65
N SER A 25 20.28 12.35 -14.35
CA SER A 25 20.05 13.31 -13.28
C SER A 25 20.61 12.88 -11.92
N ARG A 26 20.87 13.84 -11.03
CA ARG A 26 21.39 13.66 -9.67
C ARG A 26 20.30 14.06 -8.67
N VAL A 27 19.78 13.09 -7.91
CA VAL A 27 18.68 13.29 -6.94
C VAL A 27 19.22 13.18 -5.53
N GLY A 28 19.23 14.29 -4.79
CA GLY A 28 19.59 14.36 -3.39
C GLY A 28 18.42 14.04 -2.46
N TYR A 29 18.72 13.32 -1.38
CA TYR A 29 17.81 12.99 -0.29
C TYR A 29 18.46 13.38 1.05
N GLY A 30 17.74 14.11 1.90
CA GLY A 30 18.23 14.52 3.22
C GLY A 30 17.13 14.97 4.17
N PHE A 31 17.51 15.48 5.34
CA PHE A 31 16.54 16.00 6.29
C PHE A 31 16.28 17.49 6.12
N VAL A 32 15.09 17.94 6.50
CA VAL A 32 14.72 19.37 6.58
C VAL A 32 15.63 20.05 7.61
N GLY A 33 16.11 21.26 7.28
CA GLY A 33 17.02 22.03 8.13
C GLY A 33 18.51 21.71 7.95
N GLU A 34 18.88 20.64 7.25
CA GLU A 34 20.29 20.34 6.93
C GLU A 34 20.78 21.16 5.72
N PRO A 35 22.03 21.65 5.70
CA PRO A 35 22.51 22.51 4.60
C PRO A 35 22.77 21.77 3.28
N GLN A 36 22.85 20.43 3.30
CA GLN A 36 23.11 19.56 2.15
C GLN A 36 22.34 18.24 2.33
N PRO A 37 21.93 17.54 1.25
CA PRO A 37 21.36 16.21 1.39
C PRO A 37 22.40 15.19 1.89
N ARG A 38 21.95 14.12 2.55
CA ARG A 38 22.83 13.11 3.16
C ARG A 38 23.27 12.02 2.17
N GLY A 39 22.45 11.77 1.14
CA GLY A 39 22.76 10.85 0.06
C GLY A 39 22.26 11.37 -1.29
N VAL A 40 22.95 11.00 -2.35
CA VAL A 40 22.57 11.32 -3.74
C VAL A 40 22.49 10.03 -4.54
N LEU A 41 21.37 9.83 -5.25
CA LEU A 41 21.24 8.84 -6.31
C LEU A 41 21.65 9.49 -7.63
N VAL A 42 22.62 8.89 -8.32
CA VAL A 42 23.04 9.33 -9.66
C VAL A 42 22.39 8.41 -10.68
N ILE A 43 21.66 9.01 -11.61
CA ILE A 43 20.97 8.35 -12.72
C ILE A 43 21.69 8.76 -14.01
N GLU A 44 22.12 7.79 -14.80
CA GLU A 44 22.78 7.97 -16.10
C GLU A 44 22.09 7.03 -17.09
N ASP A 45 21.62 7.58 -18.22
CA ASP A 45 20.79 6.86 -19.21
C ASP A 45 19.68 6.01 -18.56
N GLY A 46 18.83 6.66 -17.77
CA GLY A 46 17.69 6.06 -17.04
C GLY A 46 18.03 5.08 -15.91
N MET A 47 19.30 4.64 -15.80
CA MET A 47 19.76 3.65 -14.82
C MET A 47 20.43 4.31 -13.63
N ALA A 48 20.21 3.79 -12.42
CA ALA A 48 20.91 4.24 -11.23
C ALA A 48 22.36 3.74 -11.26
N SER A 49 23.30 4.60 -11.62
CA SER A 49 24.71 4.23 -11.84
C SER A 49 25.52 4.22 -10.55
N SER A 50 25.32 5.19 -9.66
CA SER A 50 26.08 5.32 -8.42
C SER A 50 25.26 5.99 -7.30
N THR A 51 25.78 5.91 -6.07
CA THR A 51 25.22 6.56 -4.90
C THR A 51 26.33 7.25 -4.12
N LEU A 52 26.18 8.55 -3.86
CA LEU A 52 27.13 9.35 -3.07
C LEU A 52 26.57 9.59 -1.67
N SER A 53 27.44 9.76 -0.66
CA SER A 53 27.06 10.13 0.70
C SER A 53 28.23 10.78 1.44
N GLY A 54 27.95 11.51 2.52
CA GLY A 54 28.95 12.29 3.26
C GLY A 54 29.10 13.73 2.76
N THR A 55 30.19 14.40 3.14
CA THR A 55 30.35 15.86 3.02
C THR A 55 30.68 16.40 1.63
N SER A 56 30.95 15.54 0.63
CA SER A 56 31.36 15.95 -0.72
C SER A 56 30.51 15.30 -1.82
N ILE A 57 29.19 15.42 -1.71
CA ILE A 57 28.23 14.90 -2.69
C ILE A 57 28.11 15.73 -3.99
N GLY A 58 28.63 16.97 -4.01
CA GLY A 58 28.55 17.88 -5.15
C GLY A 58 27.13 18.41 -5.41
N GLU A 59 26.93 19.12 -6.54
CA GLU A 59 25.60 19.56 -6.92
C GLU A 59 24.64 18.40 -7.24
N VAL A 60 23.35 18.65 -7.05
CA VAL A 60 22.21 17.81 -7.43
C VAL A 60 21.27 18.62 -8.33
N ASP A 61 20.47 17.98 -9.16
CA ASP A 61 19.42 18.67 -9.94
C ASP A 61 18.14 18.81 -9.11
N TRP A 62 17.86 17.79 -8.29
CA TRP A 62 16.73 17.68 -7.39
C TRP A 62 17.23 17.53 -5.96
N ASP A 63 16.71 18.31 -5.02
CA ASP A 63 17.03 18.16 -3.59
C ASP A 63 15.75 17.96 -2.78
N LEU A 64 15.49 16.72 -2.37
CA LEU A 64 14.28 16.26 -1.70
C LEU A 64 14.52 16.15 -0.20
N ARG A 65 13.75 16.89 0.60
CA ARG A 65 13.86 16.93 2.08
C ARG A 65 12.55 16.59 2.76
N ALA A 66 12.63 15.82 3.84
CA ALA A 66 11.53 15.56 4.77
C ALA A 66 12.07 15.43 6.20
N THR A 67 11.20 15.25 7.20
CA THR A 67 11.65 14.83 8.54
C THR A 67 12.13 13.37 8.51
N GLU A 68 12.91 12.96 9.52
CA GLU A 68 13.36 11.57 9.63
C GLU A 68 12.17 10.60 9.72
N ASP A 69 11.13 10.96 10.47
CA ASP A 69 9.95 10.13 10.66
C ASP A 69 9.05 10.07 9.41
N ASN A 70 8.99 11.13 8.61
CA ASN A 70 8.37 11.08 7.29
C ASN A 70 9.08 10.09 6.38
N TRP A 71 10.42 10.17 6.29
CA TRP A 71 11.20 9.23 5.48
C TRP A 71 11.03 7.78 5.96
N LYS A 72 11.10 7.50 7.27
CA LYS A 72 10.83 6.16 7.84
C LYS A 72 9.43 5.66 7.46
N ASN A 73 8.40 6.47 7.74
CA ASN A 73 7.01 6.14 7.44
C ASN A 73 6.79 5.79 5.95
N TRP A 74 7.43 6.53 5.03
CA TRP A 74 7.30 6.30 3.59
C TRP A 74 8.08 5.09 3.09
N ILE A 75 9.19 4.73 3.74
CA ILE A 75 9.94 3.49 3.48
C ILE A 75 9.17 2.27 4.02
N GLU A 76 8.58 2.37 5.22
CA GLU A 76 7.89 1.26 5.90
C GLU A 76 6.47 1.01 5.39
N ASN A 77 5.69 2.06 5.13
CA ASN A 77 4.27 1.96 4.76
C ASN A 77 4.01 2.25 3.26
N GLY A 78 5.08 2.51 2.50
CA GLY A 78 5.04 2.83 1.08
C GLY A 78 4.55 4.25 0.77
N PHE A 79 4.86 4.70 -0.44
CA PHE A 79 4.55 6.05 -0.91
C PHE A 79 4.04 6.01 -2.36
N SER A 80 2.91 6.66 -2.59
CA SER A 80 2.13 6.63 -3.84
C SER A 80 1.94 8.03 -4.42
N LEU A 81 1.36 8.12 -5.62
CA LEU A 81 0.94 9.40 -6.22
C LEU A 81 0.07 10.26 -5.29
N TYR A 82 -0.83 9.62 -4.53
CA TYR A 82 -1.68 10.31 -3.55
C TYR A 82 -0.85 10.86 -2.39
N ASN A 83 0.03 10.03 -1.80
CA ASN A 83 0.92 10.46 -0.72
C ASN A 83 1.85 11.60 -1.19
N LEU A 84 2.32 11.58 -2.44
CA LEU A 84 3.13 12.65 -3.03
C LEU A 84 2.40 13.98 -3.08
N GLY A 85 1.14 14.00 -3.53
CA GLY A 85 0.33 15.21 -3.60
C GLY A 85 0.09 15.83 -2.22
N ILE A 86 -0.28 15.00 -1.23
CA ILE A 86 -0.46 15.44 0.16
C ILE A 86 0.86 15.91 0.77
N ALA A 87 1.96 15.16 0.61
CA ALA A 87 3.23 15.48 1.22
C ALA A 87 3.84 16.79 0.67
N PHE A 88 3.65 17.07 -0.62
CA PHE A 88 4.04 18.36 -1.22
C PHE A 88 3.16 19.50 -0.69
N ALA A 89 1.83 19.35 -0.75
CA ALA A 89 0.88 20.40 -0.35
C ALA A 89 0.94 20.76 1.15
N THR A 90 1.39 19.82 2.00
CA THR A 90 1.58 20.01 3.45
C THR A 90 3.03 20.33 3.84
N HIS A 91 3.93 20.52 2.87
CA HIS A 91 5.38 20.73 3.07
C HIS A 91 6.09 19.63 3.89
N GLN A 92 5.49 18.44 3.99
CA GLN A 92 6.10 17.24 4.56
C GLN A 92 7.25 16.71 3.68
N LEU A 93 7.12 16.85 2.36
CA LEU A 93 8.17 16.71 1.36
C LEU A 93 8.44 18.08 0.73
N GLN A 94 9.68 18.53 0.82
CA GLN A 94 10.15 19.83 0.35
C GLN A 94 11.16 19.64 -0.79
N PHE A 95 11.06 20.49 -1.81
CA PHE A 95 12.01 20.56 -2.91
C PHE A 95 12.87 21.81 -2.72
N GLN A 96 14.11 21.62 -2.25
CA GLN A 96 15.08 22.70 -2.07
C GLN A 96 15.78 23.07 -3.40
N LYS A 97 15.78 22.16 -4.38
CA LYS A 97 16.19 22.39 -5.77
C LYS A 97 15.35 21.50 -6.72
N GLY A 98 15.11 22.00 -7.93
CA GLY A 98 14.34 21.34 -9.00
C GLY A 98 12.89 21.83 -9.09
N ASP A 99 12.38 22.01 -10.33
CA ASP A 99 11.01 22.49 -10.57
C ASP A 99 9.98 21.34 -10.58
N TYR A 100 9.44 21.05 -9.40
CA TYR A 100 8.40 20.04 -9.20
C TYR A 100 7.14 20.31 -10.04
N ALA A 101 6.74 21.58 -10.22
CA ALA A 101 5.52 21.96 -10.91
C ALA A 101 5.62 21.82 -12.44
N GLN A 102 6.82 21.99 -13.02
CA GLN A 102 7.09 21.65 -14.42
C GLN A 102 7.31 20.14 -14.61
N MET A 103 7.96 19.45 -13.66
CA MET A 103 8.13 17.99 -13.71
C MET A 103 6.79 17.27 -13.75
N LEU A 104 5.81 17.64 -12.90
CA LEU A 104 4.47 17.06 -12.93
C LEU A 104 3.78 17.20 -14.30
N LYS A 105 4.02 18.31 -15.01
CA LYS A 105 3.45 18.59 -16.34
C LYS A 105 4.08 17.77 -17.46
N ASN A 106 5.19 17.07 -17.21
CA ASN A 106 5.86 16.21 -18.18
C ASN A 106 5.63 14.72 -17.85
N PRO A 107 4.74 14.00 -18.58
CA PRO A 107 4.44 12.58 -18.31
C PRO A 107 5.64 11.63 -18.43
N LEU A 108 6.70 12.00 -19.14
CA LEU A 108 7.93 11.21 -19.26
C LEU A 108 8.78 11.26 -17.98
N LEU A 109 8.68 12.35 -17.22
CA LEU A 109 9.41 12.53 -15.96
C LEU A 109 8.53 12.20 -14.75
N SER A 110 7.28 12.68 -14.73
CA SER A 110 6.39 12.49 -13.57
C SER A 110 6.02 11.04 -13.32
N ARG A 111 5.87 10.20 -14.35
CA ARG A 111 5.54 8.77 -14.16
C ARG A 111 6.70 7.99 -13.51
N PRO A 112 7.96 8.03 -14.01
CA PRO A 112 9.09 7.45 -13.29
C PRO A 112 9.38 8.12 -11.95
N PHE A 113 9.24 9.44 -11.85
CA PHE A 113 9.44 10.18 -10.59
C PHE A 113 8.45 9.72 -9.50
N VAL A 114 7.18 9.47 -9.81
CA VAL A 114 6.23 8.90 -8.85
C VAL A 114 6.63 7.47 -8.48
N ARG A 115 6.95 6.64 -9.48
CA ARG A 115 7.29 5.22 -9.27
C ARG A 115 8.58 4.99 -8.51
N HIS A 116 9.54 5.91 -8.48
CA HIS A 116 10.77 5.70 -7.72
C HIS A 116 10.53 5.67 -6.20
N PHE A 117 9.51 6.37 -5.70
CA PHE A 117 9.10 6.28 -4.30
C PHE A 117 8.45 4.92 -3.96
N GLU A 118 7.77 4.28 -4.92
CA GLU A 118 7.23 2.92 -4.78
C GLU A 118 8.35 1.88 -4.57
N LEU A 119 9.59 2.22 -4.95
CA LEU A 119 10.77 1.39 -4.67
C LEU A 119 11.22 1.43 -3.20
N PHE A 120 10.82 2.43 -2.42
CA PHE A 120 11.26 2.55 -1.01
C PHE A 120 10.71 1.41 -0.15
N GLU A 121 9.48 1.00 -0.44
CA GLU A 121 8.82 -0.18 0.13
C GLU A 121 9.56 -1.50 -0.18
N ASN A 122 10.37 -1.50 -1.25
CA ASN A 122 11.14 -2.66 -1.68
C ASN A 122 12.56 -2.73 -1.06
N ILE A 123 13.01 -1.69 -0.34
CA ILE A 123 14.34 -1.62 0.27
C ILE A 123 14.49 -2.59 1.46
N GLN A 124 13.42 -2.83 2.24
CA GLN A 124 13.47 -3.75 3.39
C GLN A 124 13.34 -5.23 3.00
N THR A 125 12.95 -5.54 1.75
CA THR A 125 12.46 -6.86 1.34
C THR A 125 13.57 -7.92 1.20
N TYR A 126 14.85 -7.54 1.24
CA TYR A 126 15.99 -8.45 1.14
C TYR A 126 16.29 -9.28 2.41
N GLN A 127 15.59 -9.06 3.54
CA GLN A 127 15.85 -9.80 4.79
C GLN A 127 14.63 -10.43 5.49
N THR A 128 13.40 -10.27 5.00
CA THR A 128 12.20 -10.81 5.69
C THR A 128 11.11 -11.35 4.76
N ASN A 129 10.21 -12.17 5.31
CA ASN A 129 9.09 -12.85 4.61
C ASN A 129 8.07 -11.92 3.93
N SER A 130 8.19 -10.60 4.11
CA SER A 130 7.34 -9.54 3.53
C SER A 130 7.20 -9.64 2.01
N GLY A 131 8.22 -10.16 1.30
CA GLY A 131 8.20 -10.30 -0.16
C GLY A 131 7.08 -11.17 -0.73
N LEU A 132 6.51 -12.10 0.06
CA LEU A 132 5.37 -12.92 -0.39
C LEU A 132 4.07 -12.12 -0.47
N LEU A 133 3.88 -11.14 0.42
CA LEU A 133 2.70 -10.27 0.42
C LEU A 133 2.76 -9.27 -0.74
N TYR A 134 3.93 -8.73 -1.05
CA TYR A 134 4.13 -7.81 -2.16
C TYR A 134 3.99 -8.51 -3.53
N ARG A 135 4.46 -9.76 -3.68
CA ARG A 135 4.20 -10.60 -4.86
C ARG A 135 2.72 -10.95 -5.08
N LEU A 136 1.85 -10.61 -4.12
CA LEU A 136 0.39 -10.72 -4.20
C LEU A 136 -0.32 -9.35 -4.14
N GLY A 137 0.43 -8.24 -4.05
CA GLY A 137 -0.09 -6.86 -4.08
C GLY A 137 -0.64 -6.29 -2.77
N LEU A 138 -0.35 -6.90 -1.61
CA LEU A 138 -1.12 -6.67 -0.38
C LEU A 138 -0.33 -5.92 0.72
N LYS A 139 -0.67 -4.64 0.95
CA LYS A 139 -0.05 -3.79 1.98
C LYS A 139 -0.73 -3.93 3.36
N LYS A 140 -0.03 -3.52 4.42
CA LYS A 140 -0.47 -3.64 5.83
C LYS A 140 -0.09 -2.38 6.62
N LYS A 141 -1.08 -1.68 7.21
CA LYS A 141 -0.86 -0.48 8.03
C LYS A 141 -1.34 -0.64 9.48
N LYS A 142 -0.75 0.15 10.39
CA LYS A 142 -1.21 0.46 11.76
C LYS A 142 -1.38 1.99 11.87
N GLY A 143 -2.37 2.46 12.63
CA GLY A 143 -2.63 3.90 12.89
C GLY A 143 -1.95 4.39 14.18
N VAL A 144 -2.38 5.47 14.85
CA VAL A 144 -3.49 6.46 14.67
C VAL A 144 -3.13 7.71 15.51
N ILE A 145 -3.77 8.88 15.45
CA ILE A 145 -5.01 9.29 14.76
C ILE A 145 -4.67 10.30 13.62
N GLU A 146 -5.28 11.47 13.31
CA GLU A 146 -6.43 12.30 13.77
C GLU A 146 -7.38 12.61 12.58
N ALA A 147 -8.39 13.48 12.75
CA ALA A 147 -9.47 13.69 11.75
C ALA A 147 -9.68 15.15 11.34
N ASP A 148 -9.95 15.36 10.04
CA ASP A 148 -10.63 16.55 9.49
C ASP A 148 -11.63 16.12 8.40
N ASN A 149 -12.77 16.81 8.32
CA ASN A 149 -13.95 16.43 7.54
C ASN A 149 -14.11 17.29 6.27
N SER A 150 -13.30 17.02 5.24
CA SER A 150 -13.42 17.69 3.93
C SER A 150 -13.36 16.77 2.70
N GLY A 151 -13.30 15.44 2.89
CA GLY A 151 -13.15 14.45 1.81
C GLY A 151 -14.41 13.65 1.44
N GLN A 152 -15.56 13.94 2.04
CA GLN A 152 -16.72 13.04 2.03
C GLN A 152 -17.51 13.07 0.70
N ARG A 153 -17.07 12.26 -0.29
CA ARG A 153 -17.82 11.96 -1.52
C ARG A 153 -18.09 10.48 -1.77
N SER A 154 -17.37 9.58 -1.10
CA SER A 154 -17.73 8.16 -0.95
C SER A 154 -17.48 7.75 0.49
N GLY A 155 -18.46 7.08 1.12
CA GLY A 155 -18.45 6.79 2.56
C GLY A 155 -17.59 5.60 2.99
N LEU A 156 -16.58 5.21 2.20
CA LEU A 156 -15.79 3.99 2.39
C LEU A 156 -14.32 4.21 2.06
N ASP A 157 -13.44 3.99 3.04
CA ASP A 157 -12.04 3.71 2.76
C ASP A 157 -11.91 2.26 2.25
N LEU A 158 -11.81 2.11 0.93
CA LEU A 158 -11.61 0.82 0.27
C LEU A 158 -10.33 0.12 0.73
N LEU A 159 -9.27 0.88 1.04
CA LEU A 159 -7.99 0.32 1.47
C LEU A 159 -8.08 -0.20 2.91
N GLU A 160 -8.80 0.50 3.80
CA GLU A 160 -9.14 -0.03 5.13
C GLU A 160 -9.99 -1.29 5.01
N ALA A 161 -11.05 -1.28 4.19
CA ALA A 161 -11.92 -2.43 3.97
C ALA A 161 -11.14 -3.66 3.48
N ILE A 162 -10.31 -3.52 2.45
CA ILE A 162 -9.45 -4.60 1.93
C ILE A 162 -8.49 -5.10 3.02
N GLN A 163 -7.84 -4.19 3.76
CA GLN A 163 -6.94 -4.59 4.85
C GLN A 163 -7.65 -5.28 6.01
N ALA A 164 -8.88 -4.90 6.35
CA ALA A 164 -9.67 -5.53 7.41
C ALA A 164 -9.96 -7.00 7.08
N HIS A 165 -10.41 -7.28 5.85
CA HIS A 165 -10.71 -8.64 5.39
C HIS A 165 -9.43 -9.49 5.28
N LEU A 166 -8.32 -8.92 4.82
CA LEU A 166 -7.03 -9.62 4.77
C LEU A 166 -6.45 -9.96 6.15
N LYS A 167 -6.68 -9.11 7.17
CA LYS A 167 -6.21 -9.37 8.53
C LYS A 167 -6.82 -10.65 9.12
N TRP A 168 -8.05 -11.02 8.77
CA TRP A 168 -8.67 -12.29 9.20
C TRP A 168 -7.84 -13.51 8.84
N LYS A 169 -7.25 -13.58 7.63
CA LYS A 169 -6.40 -14.71 7.23
C LYS A 169 -5.23 -14.90 8.21
N THR A 170 -4.48 -13.84 8.50
CA THR A 170 -3.34 -13.91 9.43
C THR A 170 -3.82 -14.24 10.85
N ARG A 171 -4.92 -13.64 11.31
CA ARG A 171 -5.49 -13.94 12.63
C ARG A 171 -5.84 -15.43 12.78
N PHE A 172 -6.52 -16.01 11.79
CA PHE A 172 -6.81 -17.45 11.75
C PHE A 172 -5.55 -18.32 11.67
N GLN A 173 -4.62 -18.03 10.76
CA GLN A 173 -3.38 -18.81 10.64
C GLN A 173 -2.59 -18.84 11.97
N ASN A 174 -2.40 -17.69 12.61
CA ASN A 174 -1.70 -17.58 13.88
C ASN A 174 -2.46 -18.26 15.04
N ALA A 175 -3.79 -18.33 15.00
CA ALA A 175 -4.58 -19.08 15.99
C ALA A 175 -4.50 -20.59 15.78
N ILE A 176 -4.50 -21.05 14.51
CA ILE A 176 -4.37 -22.47 14.13
C ILE A 176 -2.96 -23.01 14.43
N SER A 177 -1.91 -22.20 14.24
CA SER A 177 -0.53 -22.55 14.61
C SER A 177 -0.25 -22.45 16.12
N GLY A 178 -1.08 -21.72 16.87
CA GLY A 178 -0.89 -21.46 18.31
C GLY A 178 0.04 -20.29 18.63
N GLU A 179 0.50 -19.54 17.62
CA GLU A 179 1.25 -18.28 17.79
C GLU A 179 0.40 -17.17 18.43
N SER A 180 -0.93 -17.22 18.28
CA SER A 180 -1.87 -16.28 18.86
C SER A 180 -2.78 -16.94 19.90
N LYS A 181 -3.06 -16.20 20.98
CA LYS A 181 -4.10 -16.52 21.98
C LYS A 181 -5.34 -15.61 21.84
N GLU A 182 -5.53 -15.05 20.64
CA GLU A 182 -6.68 -14.24 20.29
C GLU A 182 -7.98 -15.03 20.46
N LYS A 183 -8.97 -14.41 21.10
CA LYS A 183 -10.33 -14.96 21.24
C LYS A 183 -11.21 -14.31 20.19
N PHE A 184 -11.72 -15.12 19.27
CA PHE A 184 -12.74 -14.72 18.31
C PHE A 184 -14.12 -15.02 18.89
N SER A 185 -15.09 -14.13 18.68
CA SER A 185 -16.52 -14.45 18.80
C SER A 185 -17.00 -15.05 17.47
N PRO A 186 -17.68 -16.22 17.47
CA PRO A 186 -18.38 -16.71 16.29
C PRO A 186 -19.44 -15.71 15.81
N GLU A 187 -20.13 -15.05 16.75
CA GLU A 187 -21.21 -14.10 16.49
C GLU A 187 -20.69 -12.87 15.72
N GLU A 188 -19.61 -12.24 16.20
CA GLU A 188 -18.92 -11.14 15.50
C GLU A 188 -18.37 -11.56 14.13
N ALA A 189 -18.02 -12.84 13.94
CA ALA A 189 -17.55 -13.36 12.67
C ALA A 189 -18.70 -13.54 11.65
N TYR A 190 -19.88 -14.01 12.07
CA TYR A 190 -21.05 -14.17 11.20
C TYR A 190 -21.74 -12.84 10.84
N ILE A 191 -21.66 -11.80 11.66
CA ILE A 191 -22.36 -10.52 11.43
C ILE A 191 -21.59 -9.67 10.39
N ASP A 192 -21.92 -9.88 9.12
CA ASP A 192 -21.32 -9.18 7.99
C ASP A 192 -21.59 -7.65 8.03
N THR A 193 -22.83 -7.26 8.33
CA THR A 193 -23.26 -5.87 8.63
C THR A 193 -22.47 -5.19 9.76
N GLY A 194 -21.64 -5.93 10.51
CA GLY A 194 -20.84 -5.41 11.62
C GLY A 194 -19.55 -4.71 11.19
N CYS A 195 -18.97 -5.07 10.04
CA CYS A 195 -17.70 -4.49 9.58
C CYS A 195 -17.90 -3.14 8.84
N SER A 196 -16.82 -2.39 8.58
CA SER A 196 -16.91 -1.10 7.88
C SER A 196 -17.44 -1.23 6.45
N LEU A 197 -17.10 -2.32 5.75
CA LEU A 197 -17.62 -2.63 4.41
C LEU A 197 -19.11 -2.96 4.44
N GLY A 198 -19.57 -3.85 5.32
CA GLY A 198 -20.98 -4.17 5.49
C GLY A 198 -21.83 -2.94 5.83
N LYS A 199 -21.35 -2.09 6.74
CA LYS A 199 -21.99 -0.80 7.08
C LYS A 199 -22.13 0.13 5.87
N TRP A 200 -21.17 0.13 4.95
CA TRP A 200 -21.27 0.89 3.70
C TRP A 200 -22.19 0.23 2.68
N ILE A 201 -22.09 -1.08 2.48
CA ILE A 201 -22.93 -1.90 1.57
C ILE A 201 -24.42 -1.74 1.86
N HIS A 202 -24.78 -1.54 3.13
CA HIS A 202 -26.16 -1.32 3.59
C HIS A 202 -26.46 0.16 3.89
N SER A 203 -25.64 1.09 3.40
CA SER A 203 -25.87 2.53 3.55
C SER A 203 -26.53 3.13 2.30
N PRO A 204 -27.28 4.24 2.42
CA PRO A 204 -27.78 4.99 1.26
C PRO A 204 -26.69 5.50 0.30
N PHE A 205 -25.40 5.48 0.71
CA PHE A 205 -24.29 5.90 -0.14
C PHE A 205 -23.87 4.85 -1.18
N SER A 206 -24.24 3.57 -1.00
CA SER A 206 -23.94 2.52 -1.97
C SER A 206 -25.04 2.32 -3.02
N GLU A 207 -26.21 2.94 -2.85
CA GLU A 207 -27.33 2.89 -3.82
C GLU A 207 -26.92 3.37 -5.22
N ILE A 208 -25.97 4.31 -5.33
CA ILE A 208 -25.45 4.78 -6.63
C ILE A 208 -24.75 3.69 -7.45
N PHE A 209 -24.51 2.52 -6.87
CA PHE A 209 -23.94 1.34 -7.52
C PHE A 209 -24.96 0.22 -7.77
N HIS A 210 -26.28 0.41 -7.54
CA HIS A 210 -27.26 -0.68 -7.68
C HIS A 210 -27.29 -1.33 -9.07
N ASP A 211 -27.04 -0.57 -10.14
CA ASP A 211 -26.99 -1.08 -11.51
C ASP A 211 -25.63 -1.72 -11.89
N GLN A 212 -24.64 -1.72 -11.00
CA GLN A 212 -23.33 -2.32 -11.26
C GLN A 212 -23.34 -3.82 -10.91
N PRO A 213 -23.12 -4.75 -11.86
CA PRO A 213 -23.12 -6.19 -11.57
C PRO A 213 -22.10 -6.58 -10.47
N HIS A 214 -20.96 -5.88 -10.44
CA HIS A 214 -19.93 -6.07 -9.42
C HIS A 214 -20.36 -5.67 -8.01
N PHE A 215 -21.37 -4.79 -7.83
CA PHE A 215 -21.92 -4.47 -6.51
C PHE A 215 -22.85 -5.59 -6.00
N GLU A 216 -23.65 -6.19 -6.87
CA GLU A 216 -24.42 -7.39 -6.51
C GLU A 216 -23.54 -8.59 -6.17
N ASP A 217 -22.45 -8.79 -6.91
CA ASP A 217 -21.51 -9.86 -6.60
C ASP A 217 -20.71 -9.56 -5.33
N LEU A 218 -20.29 -8.31 -5.10
CA LEU A 218 -19.67 -7.88 -3.84
C LEU A 218 -20.56 -8.20 -2.63
N LYS A 219 -21.86 -7.91 -2.70
CA LYS A 219 -22.84 -8.23 -1.63
C LYS A 219 -22.88 -9.72 -1.30
N LYS A 220 -23.02 -10.58 -2.31
CA LYS A 220 -23.06 -12.05 -2.13
C LYS A 220 -21.75 -12.57 -1.54
N THR A 221 -20.63 -12.15 -2.13
CA THR A 221 -19.27 -12.54 -1.74
C THR A 221 -18.93 -12.11 -0.30
N HIS A 222 -19.43 -10.97 0.16
CA HIS A 222 -19.26 -10.47 1.52
C HIS A 222 -19.99 -11.33 2.57
N VAL A 223 -21.25 -11.69 2.30
CA VAL A 223 -22.02 -12.60 3.17
C VAL A 223 -21.39 -14.00 3.21
N GLU A 224 -20.93 -14.53 2.07
CA GLU A 224 -20.24 -15.83 2.01
C GLU A 224 -18.90 -15.80 2.79
N PHE A 225 -18.12 -14.71 2.70
CA PHE A 225 -16.90 -14.51 3.49
C PHE A 225 -17.17 -14.58 5.00
N HIS A 226 -18.16 -13.81 5.47
CA HIS A 226 -18.47 -13.75 6.91
C HIS A 226 -19.05 -15.07 7.43
N LYS A 227 -19.84 -15.78 6.63
CA LYS A 227 -20.26 -17.15 6.96
C LYS A 227 -19.08 -18.10 7.17
N ILE A 228 -18.15 -18.16 6.22
CA ILE A 228 -16.97 -19.05 6.30
C ILE A 228 -16.05 -18.62 7.46
N ALA A 229 -15.96 -17.32 7.76
CA ALA A 229 -15.24 -16.82 8.93
C ALA A 229 -15.82 -17.36 10.25
N GLY A 230 -17.16 -17.32 10.41
CA GLY A 230 -17.83 -17.92 11.57
C GLY A 230 -17.61 -19.43 11.68
N ASP A 231 -17.75 -20.16 10.56
CA ASP A 231 -17.51 -21.61 10.49
C ASP A 231 -16.06 -21.97 10.90
N ILE A 232 -15.07 -21.16 10.53
CA ILE A 232 -13.67 -21.33 10.96
C ILE A 232 -13.49 -21.05 12.46
N VAL A 233 -14.10 -19.98 13.00
CA VAL A 233 -14.01 -19.67 14.43
C VAL A 233 -14.51 -20.83 15.29
N ILE A 234 -15.65 -21.44 14.93
CA ILE A 234 -16.18 -22.62 15.62
C ILE A 234 -15.18 -23.79 15.57
N LYS A 235 -14.59 -24.07 14.39
CA LYS A 235 -13.62 -25.17 14.22
C LYS A 235 -12.29 -24.94 14.95
N ILE A 236 -11.85 -23.69 15.08
CA ILE A 236 -10.70 -23.31 15.92
C ILE A 236 -11.02 -23.58 17.40
N GLN A 237 -12.20 -23.17 17.86
CA GLN A 237 -12.63 -23.39 19.25
C GLN A 237 -12.85 -24.87 19.59
N SER A 238 -13.31 -25.70 18.63
CA SER A 238 -13.47 -27.15 18.80
C SER A 238 -12.17 -27.96 18.62
N GLY A 239 -11.06 -27.31 18.26
CA GLY A 239 -9.76 -27.95 18.06
C GLY A 239 -9.68 -28.89 16.84
N SER A 240 -10.62 -28.81 15.90
CA SER A 240 -10.84 -29.82 14.85
C SER A 240 -9.93 -29.63 13.62
N LYS A 241 -8.62 -29.85 13.82
CA LYS A 241 -7.55 -29.55 12.84
C LYS A 241 -7.79 -30.06 11.42
N GLU A 242 -8.21 -31.30 11.23
CA GLU A 242 -8.33 -31.92 9.91
C GLU A 242 -9.42 -31.30 9.01
N SER A 243 -10.39 -30.57 9.59
CA SER A 243 -11.38 -29.79 8.82
C SER A 243 -10.96 -28.33 8.59
N LEU A 244 -9.93 -27.84 9.28
CA LEU A 244 -9.52 -26.44 9.20
C LEU A 244 -8.80 -26.12 7.89
N ASP A 245 -7.99 -27.02 7.33
CA ASP A 245 -7.27 -26.77 6.06
C ASP A 245 -8.24 -26.54 4.90
N GLN A 246 -9.24 -27.41 4.73
CA GLN A 246 -10.31 -27.24 3.73
C GLN A 246 -11.07 -25.91 3.93
N SER A 247 -11.37 -25.57 5.18
CA SER A 247 -12.07 -24.31 5.52
C SER A 247 -11.21 -23.09 5.19
N MET A 248 -9.90 -23.16 5.46
CA MET A 248 -8.94 -22.11 5.14
C MET A 248 -8.73 -21.95 3.64
N ASP A 249 -8.80 -23.02 2.84
CA ASP A 249 -8.74 -22.94 1.38
C ASP A 249 -10.01 -22.36 0.77
N GLU A 250 -11.19 -22.67 1.31
CA GLU A 250 -12.42 -22.02 0.93
C GLU A 250 -12.44 -20.53 1.34
N PHE A 251 -11.95 -20.21 2.54
CA PHE A 251 -11.75 -18.84 2.99
C PHE A 251 -10.75 -18.08 2.11
N ASN A 252 -9.66 -18.73 1.69
CA ASN A 252 -8.71 -18.21 0.70
C ASN A 252 -9.38 -17.96 -0.67
N ARG A 253 -10.31 -18.82 -1.11
CA ARG A 253 -11.11 -18.64 -2.32
C ARG A 253 -11.98 -17.38 -2.20
N ILE A 254 -12.83 -17.30 -1.18
CA ILE A 254 -13.81 -16.21 -1.07
C ILE A 254 -13.16 -14.86 -0.77
N SER A 255 -12.07 -14.84 0.00
CA SER A 255 -11.25 -13.63 0.22
C SER A 255 -10.73 -13.03 -1.09
N ARG A 256 -10.30 -13.87 -2.05
CA ARG A 256 -9.82 -13.39 -3.36
C ARG A 256 -10.96 -12.86 -4.23
N SER A 257 -12.13 -13.49 -4.20
CA SER A 257 -13.33 -12.95 -4.86
C SER A 257 -13.67 -11.58 -4.27
N LEU A 258 -13.73 -11.45 -2.94
CA LEU A 258 -14.13 -10.21 -2.27
C LEU A 258 -13.25 -9.02 -2.67
N ILE A 259 -11.94 -9.23 -2.68
CA ILE A 259 -10.96 -8.19 -3.03
C ILE A 259 -11.04 -7.85 -4.52
N ARG A 260 -11.26 -8.84 -5.41
CA ARG A 260 -11.52 -8.58 -6.83
C ARG A 260 -12.79 -7.75 -7.01
N ASP A 261 -13.88 -8.12 -6.35
CA ASP A 261 -15.19 -7.47 -6.55
C ASP A 261 -15.17 -6.03 -6.02
N LEU A 262 -14.43 -5.77 -4.92
CA LEU A 262 -14.06 -4.42 -4.47
C LEU A 262 -13.20 -3.67 -5.50
N HIS A 263 -12.18 -4.31 -6.08
CA HIS A 263 -11.29 -3.68 -7.07
C HIS A 263 -11.99 -3.36 -8.40
N GLU A 264 -12.99 -4.15 -8.82
CA GLU A 264 -13.81 -3.85 -9.99
C GLU A 264 -14.76 -2.68 -9.69
N LEU A 265 -15.43 -2.68 -8.53
CA LEU A 265 -16.32 -1.59 -8.12
C LEU A 265 -15.57 -0.25 -7.93
N ALA A 266 -14.33 -0.30 -7.44
CA ALA A 266 -13.46 0.86 -7.27
C ALA A 266 -13.16 1.65 -8.57
N LYS A 267 -13.44 1.07 -9.76
CA LYS A 267 -13.27 1.74 -11.06
C LYS A 267 -14.40 2.71 -11.39
N PHE A 268 -15.47 2.71 -10.60
CA PHE A 268 -16.70 3.49 -10.81
C PHE A 268 -16.94 4.56 -9.72
N MET A 269 -15.97 4.79 -8.82
CA MET A 269 -16.01 5.81 -7.76
C MET A 269 -15.16 7.04 -8.09
#